data_AF-A0A7Y0BJU2-F1
#
_entry.id   AF-A0A7Y0BJU2-F1
#
_cell.length_a   1.000
_cell.length_b   1.000
_cell.length_c   1.000
_cell.angle_alpha   90.00
_cell.angle_beta   90.00
_cell.angle_gamma   90.00
#
_symmetry.space_group_name_H-M   'P 1'
#
loop_
_entity.id
_entity.type
_entity.pdbx_description
1 polymer ?
#
loop_
_entity_poly.entity_id
_entity_poly.type
_entity_poly.pdbx_seq_one_letter_code
_entity_poly.pdbx_strand_id
1 'polypeptide(L)'
;MPASHLAHWDWSPKRLIEWGLSIGVATGGLIQKLLERFKHPEHGYRSSLGLPSLSKRYGKDRLEAACALALTLSTCQYRHVKDILASGRDQVKPATADLWSSPEHDYVRGVGYYQ
;
A
#
# COMPACT_ATOMS: atom_id res chain seq x y z
N MET A 1 30.82 -16.06 24.16
CA MET A 1 29.57 -15.27 24.23
C MET A 1 28.97 -15.24 22.83
N PRO A 2 27.84 -15.91 22.50
CA PRO A 2 27.39 -15.99 21.11
C PRO A 2 26.65 -14.72 20.65
N ALA A 3 27.03 -14.22 19.47
CA ALA A 3 26.58 -12.99 18.82
C ALA A 3 25.22 -13.15 18.09
N SER A 4 24.23 -13.79 18.71
CA SER A 4 22.96 -14.13 18.04
C SER A 4 21.72 -13.48 18.66
N HIS A 5 21.89 -12.53 19.59
CA HIS A 5 20.77 -11.97 20.37
C HIS A 5 20.70 -10.43 20.39
N LEU A 6 21.35 -9.74 19.45
CA LEU A 6 21.33 -8.27 19.35
C LEU A 6 20.81 -7.75 18.00
N ALA A 7 19.90 -8.47 17.37
CA ALA A 7 19.09 -7.92 16.27
C ALA A 7 17.70 -7.50 16.76
N HIS A 8 17.57 -7.11 18.03
CA HIS A 8 16.45 -6.26 18.46
C HIS A 8 16.70 -4.87 17.86
N TRP A 9 16.47 -4.73 16.55
CA TRP A 9 16.34 -3.44 15.91
C TRP A 9 15.11 -2.80 16.53
N ASP A 10 15.33 -1.91 17.48
CA ASP A 10 14.31 -0.98 17.94
C ASP A 10 13.88 -0.17 16.71
N TRP A 11 12.77 -0.60 16.11
CA TRP A 11 12.22 0.04 14.93
C TRP A 11 11.56 1.32 15.41
N SER A 12 12.27 2.44 15.41
CA SER A 12 11.62 3.72 15.67
C SER A 12 10.81 4.17 14.43
N PRO A 13 9.71 4.94 14.58
CA PRO A 13 8.91 5.42 13.44
C PRO A 13 9.75 6.12 12.37
N LYS A 14 10.72 6.93 12.79
CA LYS A 14 11.66 7.62 11.90
C LYS A 14 12.53 6.65 11.09
N ARG A 15 13.10 5.64 11.74
CA ARG A 15 13.89 4.58 11.08
C ARG A 15 13.07 3.81 10.05
N LEU A 16 11.79 3.60 10.33
CA LEU A 16 10.89 2.91 9.41
C LEU A 16 10.64 3.72 8.14
N ILE A 17 10.51 5.05 8.26
CA ILE A 17 10.42 5.97 7.12
C ILE A 17 11.72 5.95 6.32
N GLU A 18 12.87 6.08 6.99
CA GLU A 18 14.19 6.06 6.32
C GLU A 18 14.44 4.74 5.57
N TRP A 19 14.06 3.62 6.18
CA TRP A 19 14.11 2.31 5.52
C TRP A 19 13.18 2.25 4.30
N GLY A 20 11.97 2.78 4.41
CA GLY A 20 11.04 2.86 3.29
C GLY A 20 11.60 3.68 2.13
N LEU A 21 12.17 4.85 2.44
CA LEU A 21 12.84 5.72 1.46
C LEU A 21 14.06 5.05 0.81
N SER A 22 14.77 4.20 1.54
CA SER A 22 15.86 3.38 0.98
C SER A 22 15.38 2.33 -0.02
N ILE A 23 14.10 1.96 -0.01
CA ILE A 23 13.49 1.12 -1.04
C ILE A 23 12.97 2.00 -2.18
N GLY A 24 12.24 3.05 -1.83
CA GLY A 24 11.84 4.10 -2.75
C GLY A 24 10.86 5.11 -2.13
N VAL A 25 10.55 6.14 -2.92
CA VAL A 25 9.77 7.30 -2.47
C VAL A 25 8.32 6.93 -2.16
N ALA A 26 7.74 5.97 -2.89
CA ALA A 26 6.36 5.53 -2.67
C ALA A 26 6.25 4.73 -1.36
N THR A 27 7.21 3.85 -1.09
CA THR A 27 7.24 3.08 0.17
C THR A 27 7.41 4.01 1.37
N GLY A 28 8.36 4.95 1.31
CA GLY A 28 8.57 5.94 2.37
C GLY A 28 7.33 6.83 2.60
N GLY A 29 6.73 7.33 1.54
CA GLY A 29 5.52 8.15 1.60
C GLY A 29 4.31 7.41 2.16
N LEU A 30 4.15 6.12 1.83
CA LEU A 30 3.07 5.29 2.38
C LEU A 30 3.25 5.08 3.89
N ILE A 31 4.48 4.81 4.35
CA ILE A 31 4.79 4.67 5.79
C ILE A 31 4.52 5.97 6.52
N GLN A 32 4.93 7.11 5.95
CA GLN A 32 4.68 8.43 6.53
C GLN A 32 3.17 8.69 6.68
N LYS A 33 2.40 8.53 5.60
CA LYS A 33 0.93 8.67 5.65
C LYS A 33 0.27 7.71 6.63
N LEU A 34 0.78 6.48 6.72
CA LEU A 34 0.25 5.48 7.64
C LEU A 34 0.48 5.91 9.10
N LEU A 35 1.64 6.47 9.42
CA LEU A 35 1.96 6.99 10.76
C LEU A 35 1.16 8.27 11.08
N GLU A 36 0.99 9.18 10.13
CA GLU A 36 0.24 10.44 10.31
C GLU A 36 -1.27 10.20 10.46
N ARG A 37 -1.81 9.17 9.80
CA ARG A 37 -3.25 8.86 9.80
C ARG A 37 -3.79 8.46 11.17
N PHE A 38 -3.00 7.78 12.00
CA PHE A 38 -3.47 7.32 13.29
C PHE A 38 -3.16 8.35 14.38
N LYS A 39 -4.22 8.84 15.04
CA LYS A 39 -4.14 9.69 16.24
C LYS A 39 -3.37 9.03 17.39
N HIS A 40 -3.30 7.69 17.40
CA HIS A 40 -2.50 6.90 18.31
C HIS A 40 -1.33 6.26 17.55
N PRO A 41 -0.07 6.61 17.89
CA PRO A 41 1.11 6.12 17.17
C PRO A 41 1.23 4.60 17.21
N GLU A 42 0.70 3.93 18.24
CA GLU A 42 0.78 2.47 18.42
C GLU A 42 0.07 1.67 17.32
N HIS A 43 -1.08 2.16 16.81
CA HIS A 43 -1.86 1.44 15.79
C HIS A 43 -1.25 1.56 14.40
N GLY A 44 -0.75 2.75 14.06
CA GLY A 44 0.00 2.98 12.83
C GLY A 44 1.31 2.21 12.83
N TYR A 45 2.02 2.26 13.96
CA TYR A 45 3.30 1.58 14.13
C TYR A 45 3.18 0.06 13.94
N ARG A 46 2.22 -0.60 14.60
CA ARG A 46 2.01 -2.05 14.43
C ARG A 46 1.69 -2.44 12.99
N SER A 47 0.91 -1.61 12.29
CA SER A 47 0.59 -1.84 10.88
C SER A 47 1.82 -1.71 9.99
N SER A 48 2.68 -0.71 10.25
CA SER A 48 3.89 -0.45 9.47
C SER A 48 5.00 -1.49 9.70
N LEU A 49 5.06 -2.11 10.89
CA LEU A 49 6.04 -3.17 11.22
C LEU A 49 5.93 -4.42 10.33
N GLY A 50 4.79 -4.63 9.67
CA GLY A 50 4.62 -5.73 8.72
C GLY A 50 5.30 -5.50 7.36
N LEU A 51 5.63 -4.25 7.01
CA LEU A 51 6.15 -3.89 5.69
C LEU A 51 7.57 -4.45 5.43
N PRO A 52 8.51 -4.45 6.39
CA PRO A 52 9.81 -5.09 6.21
C PRO A 52 9.71 -6.59 5.91
N SER A 53 8.73 -7.29 6.49
CA SER A 53 8.48 -8.71 6.20
C SER A 53 7.99 -8.91 4.76
N LEU A 54 7.08 -8.05 4.27
CA LEU A 54 6.63 -8.09 2.88
C LEU A 54 7.75 -7.82 1.89
N SER A 55 8.65 -6.85 2.19
CA SER A 55 9.83 -6.57 1.38
C SER A 55 10.72 -7.80 1.22
N LYS A 56 10.95 -8.55 2.30
CA LYS A 56 11.73 -9.80 2.27
C LYS A 56 11.05 -10.91 1.47
N ARG A 57 9.71 -10.97 1.47
CA ARG A 57 8.94 -12.03 0.81
C ARG A 57 8.74 -11.80 -0.69
N TYR A 58 8.44 -10.56 -1.09
CA TYR A 58 8.08 -10.22 -2.48
C TYR A 58 9.18 -9.47 -3.23
N GLY A 59 10.18 -8.95 -2.52
CA GLY A 59 11.23 -8.11 -3.09
C GLY A 59 10.94 -6.62 -2.94
N LYS A 60 12.02 -5.82 -3.04
CA LYS A 60 11.97 -4.36 -2.88
C LYS A 60 11.22 -3.68 -4.03
N ASP A 61 11.47 -4.13 -5.26
CA ASP A 61 10.88 -3.59 -6.49
C ASP A 61 9.35 -3.73 -6.51
N ARG A 62 8.85 -4.94 -6.25
CA ARG A 62 7.41 -5.22 -6.14
C ARG A 62 6.74 -4.46 -5.00
N LEU A 63 7.43 -4.32 -3.86
CA LEU A 63 6.89 -3.54 -2.74
C LEU A 63 6.73 -2.06 -3.12
N GLU A 64 7.71 -1.47 -3.79
CA GLU A 64 7.65 -0.08 -4.24
C GLU A 64 6.49 0.13 -5.23
N ALA A 65 6.32 -0.77 -6.20
CA ALA A 65 5.19 -0.73 -7.14
C ALA A 65 3.83 -0.89 -6.43
N ALA A 66 3.73 -1.80 -5.47
CA ALA A 66 2.50 -1.97 -4.69
C ALA A 66 2.19 -0.74 -3.83
N CYS A 67 3.21 -0.12 -3.22
CA CYS A 67 3.05 1.12 -2.46
C CYS A 67 2.62 2.28 -3.36
N ALA A 68 3.19 2.40 -4.55
CA ALA A 68 2.79 3.41 -5.53
C ALA A 68 1.32 3.24 -5.94
N LEU A 69 0.88 2.03 -6.25
CA LEU A 69 -0.54 1.75 -6.54
C LEU A 69 -1.44 2.07 -5.36
N ALA A 70 -1.03 1.68 -4.15
CA ALA A 70 -1.79 1.96 -2.94
C ALA A 70 -1.95 3.47 -2.67
N LEU A 71 -0.91 4.27 -2.97
CA LEU A 71 -0.97 5.72 -2.89
C LEU A 71 -1.90 6.33 -3.94
N THR A 72 -1.86 5.85 -5.19
CA THR A 72 -2.76 6.28 -6.26
C THR A 72 -4.23 6.02 -5.91
N LEU A 73 -4.52 4.87 -5.29
CA LEU A 73 -5.85 4.50 -4.83
C LEU A 73 -6.25 5.19 -3.50
N SER A 74 -5.41 6.05 -2.93
CA SER A 74 -5.58 6.65 -1.60
C SER A 74 -5.76 5.62 -0.46
N THR A 75 -5.32 4.39 -0.69
CA THR A 75 -5.40 3.26 0.24
C THR A 75 -4.12 3.11 1.06
N CYS A 76 -3.97 3.91 2.12
CA CYS A 76 -2.80 3.84 3.00
C CYS A 76 -3.03 2.82 4.14
N GLN A 77 -3.00 1.51 3.85
CA GLN A 77 -3.09 0.44 4.86
C GLN A 77 -2.27 -0.78 4.47
N TYR A 78 -1.66 -1.43 5.48
CA TYR A 78 -0.90 -2.68 5.31
C TYR A 78 -1.70 -3.78 4.59
N ARG A 79 -2.98 -3.96 4.96
CA ARG A 79 -3.84 -4.99 4.36
C ARG A 79 -3.98 -4.82 2.85
N HIS A 80 -4.12 -3.59 2.38
CA HIS A 80 -4.26 -3.30 0.95
C HIS A 80 -2.95 -3.53 0.20
N VAL A 81 -1.80 -3.12 0.76
CA VAL A 81 -0.48 -3.41 0.15
C VAL A 81 -0.26 -4.93 0.07
N LYS A 82 -0.59 -5.67 1.12
CA LYS A 82 -0.52 -7.14 1.13
C LYS A 82 -1.43 -7.76 0.06
N ASP A 83 -2.65 -7.25 -0.10
CA ASP A 83 -3.61 -7.73 -1.10
C ASP A 83 -3.14 -7.46 -2.53
N ILE A 84 -2.60 -6.26 -2.79
CA ILE A 84 -2.01 -5.89 -4.09
C ILE A 84 -0.86 -6.83 -4.45
N LEU A 85 0.04 -7.11 -3.50
CA LEU A 85 1.16 -8.03 -3.69
C LEU A 85 0.70 -9.49 -3.87
N ALA A 86 -0.31 -9.92 -3.12
CA ALA A 86 -0.87 -11.27 -3.20
C ALA A 86 -1.60 -11.51 -4.51
N SER A 87 -2.34 -10.51 -5.01
CA SER A 87 -3.06 -10.56 -6.29
C SER A 87 -2.15 -10.29 -7.50
N GLY A 88 -0.90 -9.86 -7.29
CA GLY A 88 0.03 -9.53 -8.36
C GLY A 88 -0.34 -8.26 -9.13
N ARG A 89 -1.26 -7.44 -8.61
CA ARG A 89 -1.68 -6.18 -9.23
C ARG A 89 -0.54 -5.18 -9.38
N ASP A 90 0.51 -5.28 -8.54
CA ASP A 90 1.74 -4.49 -8.69
C ASP A 90 2.47 -4.73 -10.01
N GLN A 91 2.28 -5.89 -10.63
CA GLN A 91 2.91 -6.26 -11.90
C GLN A 91 2.04 -5.94 -13.11
N VAL A 92 0.74 -5.71 -12.88
CA VAL A 92 -0.17 -5.35 -13.94
C VAL A 92 0.13 -3.91 -14.32
N LYS A 93 0.75 -3.71 -15.50
CA LYS A 93 0.84 -2.37 -16.10
C LYS A 93 -0.57 -1.78 -16.08
N PRO A 94 -0.75 -0.51 -15.66
CA PRO A 94 -2.05 0.12 -15.77
C PRO A 94 -2.47 -0.06 -17.22
N ALA A 95 -3.52 -0.85 -17.44
CA ALA A 95 -4.19 -0.83 -18.71
C ALA A 95 -4.52 0.64 -18.90
N THR A 96 -3.90 1.28 -19.91
CA THR A 96 -4.34 2.57 -20.44
C THR A 96 -5.83 2.55 -20.31
N ALA A 97 -6.41 3.48 -19.54
CA ALA A 97 -7.83 3.51 -19.25
C ALA A 97 -8.58 3.33 -20.56
N ASP A 98 -8.92 2.08 -20.87
CA ASP A 98 -9.74 1.75 -22.00
C ASP A 98 -11.05 2.35 -21.56
N LEU A 99 -11.43 3.41 -22.27
CA LEU A 99 -12.63 4.18 -22.05
C LEU A 99 -13.75 3.16 -21.89
N TRP A 100 -14.06 2.82 -20.64
CA TRP A 100 -15.09 1.84 -20.33
C TRP A 100 -16.39 2.49 -20.78
N SER A 101 -16.74 2.20 -22.02
CA SER A 101 -17.93 2.68 -22.67
C SER A 101 -18.99 1.68 -22.25
N SER A 102 -19.88 2.11 -21.37
CA SER A 102 -21.04 1.28 -21.05
C SER A 102 -21.77 0.96 -22.36
N PRO A 103 -22.11 -0.30 -22.64
CA PRO A 103 -22.92 -0.63 -23.80
C PRO A 103 -24.23 0.15 -23.73
N GLU A 104 -24.63 0.75 -24.84
CA GLU A 104 -25.93 1.42 -24.96
C GLU A 104 -27.03 0.40 -24.65
N HIS A 105 -27.72 0.58 -23.52
CA HIS A 105 -28.80 -0.31 -23.09
C HIS A 105 -30.15 0.34 -23.42
N ASP A 106 -30.92 -0.31 -24.29
CA ASP A 106 -32.25 0.12 -24.77
C ASP A 106 -33.35 0.12 -23.67
N TYR A 107 -33.00 -0.21 -22.42
CA TYR A 107 -33.93 -0.38 -21.29
C TYR A 107 -33.71 0.61 -20.14
N VAL A 108 -33.11 1.78 -20.38
CA VAL A 108 -33.16 2.88 -19.41
C VAL A 108 -34.59 3.41 -19.35
N ARG A 109 -35.42 2.82 -18.47
CA ARG A 109 -36.75 3.35 -18.16
C ARG A 109 -36.58 4.74 -17.56
N GLY A 110 -37.16 5.72 -18.24
CA GLY A 110 -36.95 7.14 -18.01
C GLY A 110 -37.15 7.61 -16.58
N VAL A 111 -36.53 8.76 -16.32
CA VAL A 111 -36.50 9.61 -15.11
C VAL A 111 -37.87 9.97 -14.47
N GLY A 112 -38.98 9.38 -14.91
CA GLY A 112 -40.34 9.67 -14.43
C GLY A 112 -40.77 8.94 -13.15
N TYR A 113 -39.86 8.29 -12.41
CA TYR A 113 -40.22 7.43 -11.26
C TYR A 113 -39.92 8.02 -9.87
N TYR A 114 -39.39 9.24 -9.78
CA TYR A 114 -39.27 9.94 -8.50
C TYR A 114 -40.15 11.18 -8.54
N GLN A 115 -41.31 11.06 -7.90
CA GLN A 115 -42.12 12.21 -7.46
C GLN A 115 -41.66 12.63 -6.07
#